data_AF-A0A925SAI9-F1
#
_entry.id   AF-A0A925SAI9-F1
#
_cell.length_a   1.000
_cell.length_b   1.000
_cell.length_c   1.000
_cell.angle_alpha   90.00
_cell.angle_beta   90.00
_cell.angle_gamma   90.00
#
_symmetry.space_group_name_H-M   'P 1'
#
loop_
_entity.id
_entity.type
_entity.pdbx_description
1 polymer ?
#
loop_
_entity_poly.entity_id
_entity_poly.type
_entity_poly.pdbx_seq_one_letter_code
_entity_poly.pdbx_strand_id
1 'polypeptide(L)'
;MDFSGLNVVNKLAGLLVSPGLDPEQKARRIQSLQRDIVFPVKAAIIVIFAYFFATWPTDSRNSREVALETIRNFFIGYVLIHAFFGAVMHRFKKLPLGVLEWSVFTLALLDGILIASLTIVTGGFDSIVYWLFLALIIQNAITIPFDTPQIVANLVVSFFYVVAGLIDVAISSEERVMLDSILKSMDLATRRALDIGQIENPTEPFLLRVIVLLLMVACCYGVQVLFEKQR
;
A
#
# COMPACT_ATOMS: atom_id res chain seq x y z
N MET A 1 -45.02 -6.50 -12.99
CA MET A 1 -43.67 -6.25 -12.45
C MET A 1 -42.72 -6.37 -13.63
N ASP A 2 -42.07 -5.27 -14.00
CA ASP A 2 -41.29 -5.13 -15.23
C ASP A 2 -39.90 -5.78 -15.05
N PHE A 3 -39.60 -6.79 -15.87
CA PHE A 3 -38.34 -7.54 -15.87
C PHE A 3 -37.26 -6.89 -16.75
N SER A 4 -37.48 -5.67 -17.26
CA SER A 4 -36.53 -4.95 -18.13
C SER A 4 -35.17 -4.69 -17.45
N GLY A 5 -35.15 -4.43 -16.13
CA GLY A 5 -33.93 -4.15 -15.38
C GLY A 5 -32.95 -5.34 -15.29
N LEU A 6 -33.44 -6.57 -15.16
CA LEU A 6 -32.58 -7.77 -15.10
C LEU A 6 -31.85 -8.01 -16.43
N ASN A 7 -32.51 -7.74 -17.56
CA ASN A 7 -31.90 -7.91 -18.87
C ASN A 7 -30.81 -6.88 -19.18
N VAL A 8 -30.94 -5.66 -18.66
CA VAL A 8 -29.92 -4.61 -18.80
C VAL A 8 -28.69 -4.94 -17.95
N VAL A 9 -28.89 -5.38 -16.70
CA VAL A 9 -27.78 -5.81 -15.82
C VAL A 9 -27.06 -7.02 -16.41
N ASN A 10 -27.79 -8.01 -16.93
CA ASN A 10 -27.18 -9.18 -17.57
C ASN A 10 -26.49 -8.84 -18.89
N LYS A 11 -27.00 -7.87 -19.67
CA LYS A 11 -26.30 -7.35 -20.86
C LYS A 11 -25.04 -6.59 -20.49
N LEU A 12 -25.08 -5.76 -19.45
CA LEU A 12 -23.91 -5.03 -18.97
C LEU A 12 -22.85 -5.98 -18.38
N ALA A 13 -23.29 -7.02 -17.66
CA ALA A 13 -22.44 -8.10 -17.18
C ALA A 13 -21.85 -8.92 -18.35
N GLY A 14 -22.64 -9.21 -19.39
CA GLY A 14 -22.17 -9.86 -20.61
C GLY A 14 -21.17 -9.01 -21.41
N LEU A 15 -21.30 -7.69 -21.38
CA LEU A 15 -20.33 -6.74 -21.96
C LEU A 15 -19.07 -6.55 -21.10
N LEU A 16 -19.03 -7.12 -19.88
CA LEU A 16 -17.84 -7.19 -19.02
C LEU A 16 -17.09 -8.51 -19.18
N VAL A 17 -17.69 -9.52 -19.83
CA VAL A 17 -17.00 -10.77 -20.17
C VAL A 17 -16.20 -10.54 -21.46
N SER A 18 -14.96 -10.08 -21.28
CA SER A 18 -13.96 -10.01 -22.34
C SER A 18 -13.59 -11.43 -22.83
N PRO A 19 -13.31 -11.65 -24.14
CA PRO A 19 -12.69 -12.89 -24.59
C PRO A 19 -11.32 -13.02 -23.89
N GLY A 20 -11.26 -13.84 -22.85
CA GLY A 20 -10.06 -13.99 -22.03
C GLY A 20 -8.87 -14.35 -22.89
N LEU A 21 -7.77 -13.60 -22.72
CA LEU A 21 -6.46 -13.99 -23.27
C LEU A 21 -6.16 -15.45 -22.90
N ASP A 22 -5.63 -16.21 -23.86
CA ASP A 22 -5.14 -17.57 -23.64
C ASP A 22 -4.24 -17.60 -22.37
N PRO A 23 -4.47 -18.51 -21.40
CA PRO A 23 -3.74 -18.55 -20.14
C PRO A 23 -2.21 -18.51 -20.30
N GLU A 24 -1.67 -19.10 -21.37
CA GLU A 24 -0.23 -19.02 -21.64
C GLU A 24 0.24 -17.62 -22.06
N GLN A 25 -0.60 -16.86 -22.76
CA GLN A 25 -0.30 -15.48 -23.13
C GLN A 25 -0.37 -14.57 -21.90
N LYS A 26 -1.35 -14.76 -21.01
CA LYS A 26 -1.42 -14.06 -19.71
C LYS A 26 -0.16 -14.31 -18.89
N ALA A 27 0.21 -15.58 -18.70
CA ALA A 27 1.39 -15.97 -17.94
C ALA A 27 2.68 -15.36 -18.49
N ARG A 28 2.89 -15.41 -19.82
CA ARG A 28 4.06 -14.80 -20.47
C ARG A 28 4.16 -13.31 -20.21
N ARG A 29 3.05 -12.57 -20.33
CA ARG A 29 2.99 -11.12 -20.10
C ARG A 29 3.32 -10.76 -18.65
N ILE A 30 2.68 -11.43 -17.68
CA ILE A 30 2.94 -11.18 -16.25
C ILE A 30 4.40 -11.44 -15.94
N GLN A 31 4.93 -12.57 -16.40
CA GLN A 31 6.30 -12.97 -16.11
C GLN A 31 7.33 -12.01 -16.72
N SER A 32 7.15 -11.57 -17.97
CA SER A 32 8.09 -10.62 -18.60
C SER A 32 8.07 -9.27 -17.89
N LEU A 33 6.87 -8.75 -17.61
CA LEU A 33 6.72 -7.47 -16.91
C LEU A 33 7.34 -7.53 -15.50
N GLN A 34 7.07 -8.60 -14.76
CA GLN A 34 7.62 -8.80 -13.41
C GLN A 34 9.14 -8.84 -13.44
N ARG A 35 9.71 -9.73 -14.25
CA ARG A 35 11.16 -9.97 -14.29
C ARG A 35 11.93 -8.78 -14.86
N ASP A 36 11.44 -8.16 -15.93
CA ASP A 36 12.23 -7.22 -16.71
C ASP A 36 12.06 -5.77 -16.22
N ILE A 37 10.97 -5.45 -15.51
CA ILE A 37 10.69 -4.09 -15.01
C ILE A 37 10.49 -4.07 -13.50
N VAL A 38 9.57 -4.87 -12.96
CA VAL A 38 9.14 -4.71 -11.56
C VAL A 38 10.23 -5.12 -10.57
N PHE A 39 10.85 -6.29 -10.75
CA PHE A 39 11.91 -6.75 -9.83
C PHE A 39 13.13 -5.83 -9.79
N PRO A 40 13.68 -5.34 -10.93
CA PRO A 40 14.75 -4.35 -10.92
C PRO A 40 14.38 -3.06 -10.17
N VAL A 41 13.18 -2.53 -10.42
CA VAL A 41 12.69 -1.32 -9.72
C VAL A 41 12.57 -1.58 -8.21
N LYS A 42 11.98 -2.72 -7.81
CA LYS A 42 11.87 -3.09 -6.39
C LYS A 42 13.23 -3.30 -5.73
N ALA A 43 14.21 -3.86 -6.44
CA ALA A 43 15.56 -4.01 -5.92
C ALA A 43 16.20 -2.63 -5.63
N ALA A 44 16.00 -1.64 -6.49
CA ALA A 44 16.45 -0.28 -6.24
C ALA A 44 15.75 0.34 -5.01
N ILE A 45 14.43 0.18 -4.89
CA ILE A 45 13.66 0.65 -3.72
C ILE A 45 14.13 -0.03 -2.43
N ILE A 46 14.40 -1.34 -2.47
CA ILE A 46 14.96 -2.09 -1.34
C ILE A 46 16.31 -1.50 -0.91
N VAL A 47 17.19 -1.17 -1.84
CA VAL A 47 18.48 -0.52 -1.51
C VAL A 47 18.26 0.82 -0.84
N ILE A 48 17.30 1.62 -1.32
CA ILE A 48 16.95 2.91 -0.71
C ILE A 48 16.43 2.71 0.72
N PHE A 49 15.53 1.75 0.95
CA PHE A 49 15.02 1.45 2.28
C PHE A 49 16.08 0.86 3.21
N ALA A 50 16.99 0.03 2.70
CA ALA A 50 18.12 -0.48 3.47
C ALA A 50 19.02 0.67 3.94
N TYR A 51 19.32 1.64 3.06
CA TYR A 51 20.05 2.84 3.42
C TYR A 51 19.30 3.65 4.48
N PHE A 52 18.00 3.90 4.26
CA PHE A 52 17.14 4.60 5.21
C PHE A 52 17.21 3.98 6.62
N PHE A 53 17.01 2.66 6.74
CA PHE A 53 17.06 1.97 8.02
C PHE A 53 18.45 1.98 8.66
N ALA A 54 19.52 1.91 7.85
CA ALA A 54 20.90 1.95 8.32
C ALA A 54 21.31 3.33 8.85
N THR A 55 20.80 4.40 8.24
CA THR A 55 21.06 5.79 8.68
C THR A 55 20.12 6.30 9.77
N TRP A 56 19.10 5.52 10.13
CA TRP A 56 18.09 5.97 11.07
C TRP A 56 18.69 6.21 12.48
N PRO A 57 18.50 7.40 13.10
CA PRO A 57 19.05 7.71 14.41
C PRO A 57 18.56 6.75 15.50
N THR A 58 19.48 6.15 16.24
CA THR A 58 19.16 5.32 17.42
C THR A 58 19.09 6.22 18.65
N ASP A 59 18.00 6.98 18.80
CA ASP A 59 17.77 7.77 20.01
C ASP A 59 16.73 7.09 20.93
N SER A 60 17.24 6.64 22.07
CA SER A 60 16.67 5.62 22.98
C SER A 60 15.44 6.00 23.81
N ARG A 61 14.61 6.97 23.37
CA ARG A 61 13.61 7.61 24.25
C ARG A 61 12.14 7.50 23.87
N ASN A 62 11.76 6.81 22.79
CA ASN A 62 10.36 6.78 22.34
C ASN A 62 9.80 5.37 22.12
N SER A 63 8.51 5.18 22.45
CA SER A 63 7.68 4.00 22.13
C SER A 63 7.78 3.55 20.66
N ARG A 64 8.09 4.48 19.75
CA ARG A 64 8.33 4.24 18.32
C ARG A 64 9.60 3.41 18.02
N GLU A 65 10.52 3.26 18.96
CA GLU A 65 11.74 2.47 18.75
C GLU A 65 11.44 0.95 18.69
N VAL A 66 10.50 0.46 19.51
CA VAL A 66 10.06 -0.93 19.45
C VAL A 66 9.36 -1.23 18.11
N ALA A 67 8.56 -0.29 17.62
CA ALA A 67 7.95 -0.38 16.30
C ALA A 67 9.00 -0.39 15.19
N LEU A 68 10.01 0.48 15.27
CA LEU A 68 11.11 0.52 14.30
C LEU A 68 11.90 -0.79 14.26
N GLU A 69 12.24 -1.36 15.42
CA GLU A 69 12.97 -2.62 15.49
C GLU A 69 12.15 -3.78 14.91
N THR A 70 10.84 -3.79 15.18
CA THR A 70 9.91 -4.74 14.57
C THR A 70 9.90 -4.59 13.04
N ILE A 71 9.89 -3.35 12.54
CA ILE A 71 9.91 -3.05 11.10
C ILE A 71 11.24 -3.47 10.46
N ARG A 72 12.38 -3.24 11.12
CA ARG A 72 13.71 -3.68 10.63
C ARG A 72 13.76 -5.19 10.47
N ASN A 73 13.28 -5.93 11.47
CA ASN A 73 13.22 -7.40 11.41
C ASN A 73 12.26 -7.88 10.31
N PHE A 74 11.10 -7.26 10.18
CA PHE A 74 10.19 -7.53 9.06
C PHE A 74 10.85 -7.24 7.70
N PHE A 75 11.61 -6.14 7.59
CA PHE A 75 12.27 -5.74 6.35
C PHE A 75 13.32 -6.77 5.90
N ILE A 76 14.04 -7.42 6.81
CA ILE A 76 14.95 -8.52 6.45
C ILE A 76 14.16 -9.67 5.80
N GLY A 77 13.04 -10.07 6.41
CA GLY A 77 12.15 -11.09 5.84
C GLY A 77 11.58 -10.66 4.48
N TYR A 78 11.17 -9.40 4.35
CA TYR A 78 10.72 -8.79 3.10
C TYR A 78 11.77 -8.95 2.00
N VAL A 79 13.03 -8.58 2.26
CA VAL A 79 14.12 -8.68 1.28
C VAL A 79 14.35 -10.14 0.86
N LEU A 80 14.38 -11.08 1.82
CA LEU A 80 14.57 -12.50 1.52
C LEU A 80 13.45 -13.07 0.64
N ILE A 81 12.20 -12.72 0.94
CA ILE A 81 11.04 -13.15 0.14
C ILE A 81 11.12 -12.57 -1.28
N HIS A 82 11.39 -11.26 -1.42
CA HIS A 82 11.52 -10.63 -2.73
C HIS A 82 12.70 -11.19 -3.54
N ALA A 83 13.84 -11.44 -2.90
CA ALA A 83 14.99 -12.07 -3.54
C ALA A 83 14.68 -13.49 -4.00
N PHE A 84 13.98 -14.28 -3.18
CA PHE A 84 13.54 -15.62 -3.54
C PHE A 84 12.62 -15.61 -4.76
N PHE A 85 11.53 -14.84 -4.75
CA PHE A 85 10.63 -14.77 -5.90
C PHE A 85 11.30 -14.20 -7.15
N GLY A 86 12.17 -13.19 -7.00
CA GLY A 86 12.96 -12.64 -8.10
C GLY A 86 13.89 -13.68 -8.72
N ALA A 87 14.59 -14.46 -7.89
CA ALA A 87 15.45 -15.55 -8.35
C ALA A 87 14.66 -16.66 -9.06
N VAL A 88 13.51 -17.06 -8.52
CA VAL A 88 12.60 -18.03 -9.14
C VAL A 88 12.13 -17.53 -10.51
N MET A 89 11.62 -16.29 -10.59
CA MET A 89 11.14 -15.72 -11.86
C MET A 89 12.24 -15.53 -12.89
N HIS A 90 13.48 -15.27 -12.46
CA HIS A 90 14.64 -15.18 -13.34
C HIS A 90 15.10 -16.57 -13.83
N ARG A 91 15.14 -17.57 -12.94
CA ARG A 91 15.66 -18.90 -13.23
C ARG A 91 14.75 -19.75 -14.11
N PHE A 92 13.44 -19.66 -13.91
CA PHE A 92 12.45 -20.45 -14.62
C PHE A 92 11.87 -19.65 -15.80
N LYS A 93 12.08 -20.11 -17.03
CA LYS A 93 11.65 -19.39 -18.25
C LYS A 93 10.14 -19.40 -18.49
N LYS A 94 9.42 -20.36 -17.90
CA LYS A 94 7.97 -20.50 -18.00
C LYS A 94 7.44 -20.94 -16.64
N LEU A 95 6.68 -20.07 -15.99
CA LEU A 95 5.97 -20.41 -14.76
C LEU A 95 4.48 -20.59 -15.08
N PRO A 96 3.80 -21.52 -14.40
CA PRO A 96 2.36 -21.70 -14.56
C PRO A 96 1.62 -20.45 -14.05
N LEU A 97 0.49 -20.13 -14.70
CA LEU A 97 -0.28 -18.91 -14.43
C LEU A 97 -0.66 -18.76 -12.96
N GLY A 98 -1.18 -19.82 -12.33
CA GLY A 98 -1.60 -19.77 -10.93
C GLY A 98 -0.45 -19.44 -9.96
N VAL A 99 0.78 -19.90 -10.25
CA VAL A 99 1.95 -19.54 -9.42
C VAL A 99 2.29 -18.06 -9.62
N LEU A 100 2.24 -17.54 -10.85
CA LEU A 100 2.51 -16.13 -11.13
C LEU A 100 1.48 -15.21 -10.47
N GLU A 101 0.19 -15.52 -10.61
CA GLU A 101 -0.90 -14.74 -10.01
C GLU A 101 -0.79 -14.70 -8.49
N TRP A 102 -0.59 -15.87 -7.87
CA TRP A 102 -0.42 -15.94 -6.41
C TRP A 102 0.85 -15.20 -5.97
N SER A 103 1.96 -15.35 -6.68
CA SER A 103 3.22 -14.67 -6.35
C SER A 103 3.05 -13.15 -6.40
N VAL A 104 2.49 -12.62 -7.49
CA VAL A 104 2.30 -11.18 -7.65
C VAL A 104 1.36 -10.63 -6.57
N PHE A 105 0.26 -11.33 -6.29
CA PHE A 105 -0.69 -10.93 -5.25
C PHE A 105 -0.02 -10.92 -3.87
N THR A 106 0.69 -11.98 -3.50
CA THR A 106 1.40 -12.06 -2.22
C THR A 106 2.48 -10.98 -2.08
N LEU A 107 3.26 -10.72 -3.13
CA LEU A 107 4.26 -9.65 -3.11
C LEU A 107 3.62 -8.27 -2.99
N ALA A 108 2.47 -8.04 -3.63
CA ALA A 108 1.71 -6.79 -3.50
C ALA A 108 1.19 -6.57 -2.07
N LEU A 109 0.69 -7.63 -1.43
CA LEU A 109 0.29 -7.56 -0.02
C LEU A 109 1.47 -7.23 0.89
N LEU A 110 2.62 -7.86 0.63
CA LEU A 110 3.83 -7.64 1.41
C LEU A 110 4.34 -6.20 1.28
N ASP A 111 4.30 -5.62 0.08
CA ASP A 111 4.59 -4.20 -0.13
C ASP A 111 3.63 -3.31 0.68
N GLY A 112 2.33 -3.60 0.62
CA GLY A 112 1.31 -2.85 1.36
C GLY A 112 1.56 -2.86 2.86
N ILE A 113 1.94 -4.01 3.43
CA ILE A 113 2.31 -4.12 4.85
C ILE A 113 3.56 -3.28 5.15
N LEU A 114 4.62 -3.39 4.35
CA LEU A 114 5.86 -2.62 4.56
C LEU A 114 5.58 -1.11 4.59
N ILE A 115 4.86 -0.61 3.59
CA ILE A 115 4.54 0.82 3.46
C ILE A 115 3.61 1.28 4.61
N ALA A 116 2.64 0.44 5.01
CA ALA A 116 1.79 0.71 6.16
C ALA A 116 2.57 0.78 7.47
N SER A 117 3.51 -0.14 7.71
CA SER A 117 4.34 -0.07 8.91
C SER A 117 5.27 1.15 8.88
N LEU A 118 5.84 1.50 7.73
CA LEU A 118 6.61 2.74 7.56
C LEU A 118 5.80 3.99 7.85
N THR A 119 4.50 3.99 7.51
CA THR A 119 3.60 5.11 7.77
C THR A 119 3.48 5.40 9.27
N ILE A 120 3.39 4.36 10.11
CA ILE A 120 3.30 4.48 11.57
C ILE A 120 4.53 5.20 12.15
N VAL A 121 5.73 4.90 11.66
CA VAL A 121 6.98 5.47 12.21
C VAL A 121 7.36 6.83 11.60
N THR A 122 6.78 7.19 10.46
CA THR A 122 7.13 8.43 9.71
C THR A 122 6.12 9.56 9.86
N GLY A 123 5.20 9.47 10.83
CA GLY A 123 4.23 10.54 11.12
C GLY A 123 2.81 10.26 10.65
N GLY A 124 2.42 8.98 10.51
CA GLY A 124 1.04 8.58 10.33
C GLY A 124 0.40 9.19 9.08
N PHE A 125 -0.76 9.84 9.27
CA PHE A 125 -1.55 10.38 8.18
C PHE A 125 -0.90 11.51 7.40
N ASP A 126 0.06 12.24 7.97
CA ASP A 126 0.74 13.33 7.27
C ASP A 126 2.01 12.88 6.56
N SER A 127 2.40 11.60 6.74
CA SER A 127 3.61 11.06 6.16
C SER A 127 3.65 11.19 4.63
N ILE A 128 4.84 11.54 4.12
CA ILE A 128 5.15 11.50 2.68
C ILE A 128 5.03 10.08 2.11
N VAL A 129 5.11 9.06 2.96
CA VAL A 129 4.95 7.64 2.60
C VAL A 129 3.56 7.36 2.00
N TYR A 130 2.56 8.22 2.26
CA TYR A 130 1.24 8.15 1.62
C TYR A 130 1.30 7.99 0.10
N TRP A 131 2.17 8.74 -0.58
CA TRP A 131 2.26 8.71 -2.04
C TRP A 131 2.72 7.34 -2.57
N LEU A 132 3.42 6.55 -1.75
CA LEU A 132 3.82 5.19 -2.12
C LEU A 132 2.60 4.26 -2.20
N PHE A 133 1.53 4.47 -1.44
CA PHE A 133 0.29 3.70 -1.60
C PHE A 133 -0.35 3.92 -2.97
N LEU A 134 -0.34 5.16 -3.47
CA LEU A 134 -0.85 5.47 -4.82
C LEU A 134 0.02 4.79 -5.89
N ALA A 135 1.35 4.83 -5.72
CA ALA A 135 2.28 4.12 -6.58
C ALA A 135 2.04 2.60 -6.57
N LEU A 136 1.77 2.00 -5.40
CA LEU A 136 1.43 0.59 -5.27
C LEU A 136 0.11 0.24 -5.97
N ILE A 137 -0.93 1.06 -5.83
CA ILE A 137 -2.22 0.86 -6.51
C ILE A 137 -2.04 0.82 -8.03
N ILE A 138 -1.25 1.76 -8.56
CA ILE A 138 -0.92 1.82 -9.99
C ILE A 138 -0.07 0.61 -10.39
N GLN A 139 0.95 0.26 -9.61
CA GLN A 139 1.82 -0.88 -9.89
C GLN A 139 1.05 -2.21 -9.91
N ASN A 140 0.15 -2.41 -8.96
CA ASN A 140 -0.76 -3.56 -8.90
C ASN A 140 -1.65 -3.61 -10.15
N ALA A 141 -2.16 -2.47 -10.61
CA ALA A 141 -2.94 -2.38 -11.85
C ALA A 141 -2.12 -2.64 -13.12
N ILE A 142 -0.83 -2.35 -13.13
CA ILE A 142 0.03 -2.68 -14.28
C ILE A 142 0.39 -4.17 -14.28
N THR A 143 0.55 -4.75 -13.09
CA THR A 143 1.12 -6.09 -12.92
C THR A 143 0.08 -7.20 -12.89
N ILE A 144 -1.00 -7.00 -12.14
CA ILE A 144 -2.06 -7.99 -12.00
C ILE A 144 -3.01 -7.81 -13.18
N PRO A 145 -3.13 -8.80 -14.08
CA PRO A 145 -4.04 -8.71 -15.21
C PRO A 145 -5.48 -8.55 -14.73
N PHE A 146 -6.33 -7.99 -15.59
CA PHE A 146 -7.73 -7.70 -15.31
C PHE A 146 -8.48 -8.97 -14.93
N ASP A 147 -8.70 -9.12 -13.62
CA ASP A 147 -9.47 -10.16 -12.95
C ASP A 147 -9.70 -9.66 -11.49
N THR A 148 -10.65 -10.25 -10.76
CA THR A 148 -10.99 -9.91 -9.36
C THR A 148 -9.79 -9.64 -8.41
N PRO A 149 -8.63 -10.32 -8.51
CA PRO A 149 -7.49 -10.09 -7.62
C PRO A 149 -6.91 -8.67 -7.64
N GLN A 150 -7.01 -7.93 -8.76
CA GLN A 150 -6.45 -6.57 -8.86
C GLN A 150 -7.22 -5.57 -7.99
N ILE A 151 -8.56 -5.61 -8.04
CA ILE A 151 -9.41 -4.78 -7.16
C ILE A 151 -9.16 -5.15 -5.70
N VAL A 152 -9.13 -6.46 -5.40
CA VAL A 152 -8.92 -6.94 -4.02
C VAL A 152 -7.58 -6.46 -3.48
N ALA A 153 -6.49 -6.60 -4.24
CA ALA A 153 -5.16 -6.13 -3.82
C ALA A 153 -5.16 -4.62 -3.53
N ASN A 154 -5.79 -3.81 -4.39
CA ASN A 154 -5.83 -2.36 -4.22
C ASN A 154 -6.73 -1.88 -3.07
N LEU A 155 -7.84 -2.58 -2.81
CA LEU A 155 -8.65 -2.36 -1.62
C LEU A 155 -7.91 -2.75 -0.34
N VAL A 156 -7.15 -3.85 -0.36
CA VAL A 156 -6.34 -4.27 0.79
C VAL A 156 -5.21 -3.27 1.06
N VAL A 157 -4.56 -2.74 0.04
CA VAL A 157 -3.58 -1.65 0.18
C VAL A 157 -4.22 -0.41 0.82
N SER A 158 -5.43 -0.04 0.40
CA SER A 158 -6.17 1.08 0.99
C SER A 158 -6.57 0.80 2.44
N PHE A 159 -6.96 -0.44 2.75
CA PHE A 159 -7.26 -0.90 4.10
C PHE A 159 -6.02 -0.81 5.01
N PHE A 160 -4.85 -1.25 4.53
CA PHE A 160 -3.61 -1.14 5.30
C PHE A 160 -3.24 0.31 5.63
N TYR A 161 -3.48 1.26 4.72
CA TYR A 161 -3.31 2.68 5.00
C TYR A 161 -4.23 3.17 6.15
N VAL A 162 -5.52 2.81 6.09
CA VAL A 162 -6.49 3.17 7.14
C VAL A 162 -6.07 2.58 8.49
N VAL A 163 -5.71 1.29 8.52
CA VAL A 163 -5.26 0.62 9.75
C VAL A 163 -4.00 1.28 10.31
N ALA A 164 -3.00 1.56 9.48
CA ALA A 164 -1.76 2.20 9.92
C ALA A 164 -2.02 3.54 10.60
N GLY A 165 -2.86 4.38 10.03
CA GLY A 165 -3.13 5.67 10.65
C GLY A 165 -4.13 5.61 11.82
N LEU A 166 -5.02 4.62 11.89
CA LEU A 166 -5.78 4.36 13.13
C LEU A 166 -4.85 3.96 14.27
N ILE A 167 -3.82 3.15 13.99
CA ILE A 167 -2.78 2.81 14.97
C ILE A 167 -2.01 4.07 15.39
N ASP A 168 -1.61 4.93 14.45
CA ASP A 168 -0.93 6.19 14.77
C ASP A 168 -1.80 7.15 15.60
N VAL A 169 -3.10 7.25 15.32
CA VAL A 169 -4.06 8.00 16.15
C VAL A 169 -4.14 7.42 17.57
N ALA A 170 -4.18 6.09 17.70
CA ALA A 170 -4.19 5.46 19.02
C ALA A 170 -2.91 5.79 19.80
N ILE A 171 -1.74 5.64 19.18
CA ILE A 171 -0.43 5.95 19.79
C ILE A 171 -0.34 7.44 20.18
N SER A 172 -0.71 8.34 19.26
CA SER A 172 -0.65 9.78 19.51
C SER A 172 -1.66 10.25 20.57
N SER A 173 -2.80 9.56 20.73
CA SER A 173 -3.75 9.85 21.81
C SER A 173 -3.15 9.56 23.19
N GLU A 174 -2.40 8.47 23.34
CA GLU A 174 -1.69 8.12 24.58
C GLU A 174 -0.59 9.15 24.90
N GLU A 175 0.21 9.53 23.89
CA GLU A 175 1.24 10.56 24.03
C GLU A 175 0.65 11.92 24.44
N ARG A 176 -0.50 12.31 23.85
CA ARG A 176 -1.20 13.55 24.20
C ARG A 176 -1.73 13.56 25.63
N VAL A 177 -2.22 12.43 26.14
CA VAL A 177 -2.67 12.33 27.55
C VAL A 177 -1.49 12.51 28.51
N MET A 178 -0.34 11.88 28.21
CA MET A 178 0.88 12.08 28.99
C MET A 178 1.34 13.54 28.92
N LEU A 179 1.37 14.13 27.72
CA LEU A 179 1.77 15.53 27.54
C LEU A 179 0.82 16.50 28.26
N ASP A 180 -0.50 16.29 28.22
CA ASP A 180 -1.48 17.11 28.95
C ASP A 180 -1.25 17.05 30.46
N SER A 181 -0.87 15.89 31.00
CA SER A 181 -0.52 15.75 32.42
C SER A 181 0.72 16.56 32.80
N ILE A 182 1.74 16.56 31.94
CA ILE A 182 2.97 17.35 32.12
C ILE A 182 2.65 18.84 31.98
N LEU A 183 1.92 19.23 30.93
CA LEU A 183 1.52 20.63 30.73
C LEU A 183 0.71 21.12 31.92
N LYS A 184 -0.25 20.33 32.44
CA LYS A 184 -1.01 20.64 33.66
C LYS A 184 -0.13 20.91 34.87
N SER A 185 1.00 20.23 34.99
CA SER A 185 2.00 20.47 36.04
C SER A 185 2.87 21.72 35.82
N MET A 186 2.93 22.27 34.61
CA MET A 186 3.70 23.46 34.27
C MET A 186 2.91 24.76 34.49
N ASP A 187 3.62 25.80 34.95
CA ASP A 187 3.06 27.13 35.22
C ASP A 187 2.53 27.85 33.95
N LEU A 188 1.52 28.70 34.13
CA LEU A 188 0.78 29.40 33.07
C LEU A 188 1.69 30.29 32.22
N ALA A 189 2.73 30.90 32.83
CA ALA A 189 3.71 31.72 32.13
C ALA A 189 4.53 30.89 31.12
N THR A 190 4.86 29.65 31.47
CA THR A 190 5.65 28.75 30.61
C THR A 190 4.83 28.26 29.43
N ARG A 191 3.54 27.95 29.63
CA ARG A 191 2.64 27.53 28.54
C ARG A 191 2.43 28.61 27.48
N ARG A 192 2.34 29.87 27.90
CA ARG A 192 2.22 31.02 26.99
C ARG A 192 3.53 31.33 26.27
N ALA A 193 4.67 31.11 26.92
CA ALA A 193 5.97 31.31 26.30
C ALA A 193 6.28 30.28 25.18
N LEU A 194 5.69 29.07 25.24
CA LEU A 194 5.86 28.04 24.21
C LEU A 194 4.78 28.06 23.09
N ASP A 195 3.80 28.96 23.14
CA ASP A 195 2.73 29.11 22.13
C ASP A 195 2.07 27.79 21.66
N ILE A 196 1.84 26.85 22.59
CA ILE A 196 1.27 25.51 22.31
C ILE A 196 -0.27 25.59 22.15
N GLY A 197 -0.75 26.52 21.32
CA GLY A 197 -2.17 26.88 21.21
C GLY A 197 -2.91 26.33 19.99
N GLN A 198 -2.20 25.99 18.91
CA GLN A 198 -2.83 25.55 17.67
C GLN A 198 -2.56 24.08 17.41
N ILE A 199 -3.44 23.23 17.94
CA ILE A 199 -3.53 21.84 17.49
C ILE A 199 -4.35 21.85 16.19
N GLU A 200 -3.67 21.84 15.04
CA GLU A 200 -4.32 21.58 13.75
C GLU A 200 -5.07 20.25 13.80
N ASN A 201 -6.26 20.21 13.18
CA ASN A 201 -7.15 19.06 13.25
C ASN A 201 -6.70 17.99 12.22
N PRO A 202 -6.10 16.86 12.65
CA PRO A 202 -5.46 15.89 11.74
C PRO A 202 -6.47 15.06 10.91
N THR A 203 -7.78 15.26 11.12
CA THR A 203 -8.83 14.43 10.51
C THR A 203 -9.23 14.84 9.10
N GLU A 204 -9.07 16.11 8.73
CA GLU A 204 -9.37 16.61 7.38
C GLU A 204 -8.45 16.02 6.29
N PRO A 205 -7.11 15.97 6.44
CA PRO A 205 -6.25 15.36 5.42
C PRO A 205 -6.49 13.85 5.28
N PHE A 206 -6.93 13.17 6.34
CA PHE A 206 -7.16 11.73 6.33
C PHE A 206 -8.28 11.31 5.35
N LEU A 207 -9.47 11.90 5.49
CA LEU A 207 -10.61 11.52 4.65
C LEU A 207 -10.34 11.78 3.17
N LEU A 208 -9.69 12.92 2.85
CA LEU A 208 -9.29 13.24 1.49
C LEU A 208 -8.33 12.19 0.92
N ARG A 209 -7.32 11.79 1.70
CA ARG A 209 -6.36 10.74 1.30
C ARG A 209 -7.05 9.39 1.04
N VAL A 210 -8.01 8.99 1.88
CA VAL A 210 -8.79 7.76 1.66
C VAL A 210 -9.64 7.86 0.39
N ILE A 211 -10.33 8.99 0.17
CA ILE A 211 -11.13 9.20 -1.04
C ILE A 211 -10.24 9.13 -2.29
N VAL A 212 -9.04 9.73 -2.24
CA VAL A 212 -8.09 9.69 -3.36
C VAL A 212 -7.61 8.25 -3.61
N LEU A 213 -7.32 7.46 -2.58
CA LEU A 213 -6.98 6.04 -2.74
C LEU A 213 -8.10 5.27 -3.44
N LEU A 214 -9.35 5.41 -2.98
CA LEU A 214 -10.50 4.73 -3.57
C LEU A 214 -10.78 5.19 -5.00
N LEU A 215 -10.65 6.49 -5.27
CA LEU A 215 -10.77 7.04 -6.61
C LEU A 215 -9.71 6.44 -7.54
N MET A 216 -8.46 6.33 -7.06
CA MET A 216 -7.39 5.68 -7.83
C MET A 216 -7.68 4.21 -8.08
N VAL A 217 -8.23 3.45 -7.12
CA VAL A 217 -8.67 2.07 -7.34
C VAL A 217 -9.70 2.02 -8.48
N ALA A 218 -10.72 2.89 -8.43
CA ALA A 218 -11.76 2.97 -9.45
C ALA A 218 -11.21 3.38 -10.83
N CYS A 219 -10.30 4.36 -10.89
CA CYS A 219 -9.67 4.81 -12.12
C CYS A 219 -8.80 3.70 -12.74
N CYS A 220 -7.95 3.05 -11.95
CA CYS A 220 -7.11 1.95 -12.42
C CYS A 220 -7.95 0.80 -12.96
N TYR A 221 -9.03 0.44 -12.28
CA TYR A 221 -9.98 -0.56 -12.76
C TYR A 221 -10.66 -0.13 -14.07
N GLY A 222 -11.20 1.09 -14.13
CA GLY A 222 -11.88 1.62 -15.32
C GLY A 222 -10.98 1.66 -16.56
N VAL A 223 -9.71 2.06 -16.39
CA VAL A 223 -8.72 2.05 -17.48
C VAL A 223 -8.50 0.65 -18.02
N GLN A 224 -8.35 -0.36 -17.16
CA GLN A 224 -8.19 -1.75 -17.60
C GLN A 224 -9.41 -2.26 -18.37
N VAL A 225 -10.63 -1.98 -17.88
CA VAL A 225 -11.88 -2.34 -18.57
C VAL A 225 -11.92 -1.76 -19.99
N LEU A 226 -11.53 -0.48 -20.14
CA LEU A 226 -11.52 0.18 -21.45
C LEU A 226 -10.49 -0.43 -22.40
N PHE A 227 -9.28 -0.73 -21.92
CA PHE A 227 -8.23 -1.34 -22.74
C PHE A 227 -8.58 -2.76 -23.20
N GLU A 228 -9.28 -3.53 -22.38
CA GLU A 228 -9.74 -4.85 -22.79
C GLU A 228 -10.83 -4.78 -23.86
N LYS A 229 -11.75 -3.82 -23.78
CA LYS A 229 -12.81 -3.65 -24.79
C LYS A 229 -12.29 -3.21 -26.16
N GLN A 230 -11.11 -2.60 -26.23
CA GLN A 230 -10.50 -2.15 -27.47
C GLN A 230 -9.60 -3.20 -28.14
N ARG A 231 -9.44 -4.38 -27.55
CA ARG A 231 -8.51 -5.42 -28.02
C ARG A 231 -9.24 -6.64 -28.58
#